data_AF-A0A6N2VDY2-F1
#
_entry.id   AF-A0A6N2VDY2-F1
#
_cell.length_a   1.000
_cell.length_b   1.000
_cell.length_c   1.000
_cell.angle_alpha   90.00
_cell.angle_beta   90.00
_cell.angle_gamma   90.00
#
_symmetry.space_group_name_H-M   'P 1'
#
loop_
_entity.id
_entity.type
_entity.pdbx_description
1 polymer ?
#
loop_
_entity_poly.entity_id
_entity_poly.type
_entity_poly.pdbx_seq_one_letter_code
_entity_poly.pdbx_strand_id
1 'polypeptide(L)' 'MMKCPYHDTCTEYGCQELCRCFCDSDDISYTGLHPKLIWERSMTLGRGNDRCDFCMKVR' A
#
# COMPACT_ATOMS: atom_id res chain seq x y z
N MET A 1 13.56 -11.33 0.63
CA MET A 1 12.44 -10.90 1.51
C MET A 1 11.75 -9.75 0.81
N MET A 2 10.43 -9.82 0.61
CA MET A 2 9.68 -8.70 0.03
C MET A 2 9.58 -7.60 1.09
N LYS A 3 9.89 -6.35 0.73
CA LYS A 3 9.84 -5.20 1.64
C LYS A 3 8.84 -4.16 1.14
N CYS A 4 8.26 -3.41 2.07
CA CYS A 4 7.33 -2.33 1.74
C CYS A 4 8.11 -1.02 1.56
N PRO A 5 8.10 -0.40 0.36
CA PRO A 5 8.90 0.80 0.11
C PRO A 5 8.45 1.98 0.96
N TYR A 6 7.15 2.14 1.21
CA TYR A 6 6.63 3.22 2.05
C TYR A 6 7.09 3.09 3.50
N HIS A 7 6.96 1.88 4.08
CA HIS A 7 7.37 1.64 5.46
C HIS A 7 8.88 1.86 5.65
N ASP A 8 9.71 1.30 4.76
CA ASP A 8 11.15 1.39 4.86
C ASP A 8 11.62 2.84 4.70
N THR A 9 11.12 3.55 3.68
CA THR A 9 11.48 4.95 3.44
C THR A 9 11.02 5.85 4.59
N CYS A 10 9.78 5.73 5.03
CA CYS A 10 9.28 6.51 6.17
C CYS A 10 10.05 6.22 7.46
N THR A 11 10.51 4.99 7.67
CA THR A 11 11.35 4.64 8.82
C THR A 11 12.75 5.25 8.70
N GLU A 12 13.37 5.18 7.52
CA GLU A 12 14.70 5.74 7.26
C GLU A 12 14.76 7.25 7.53
N TYR A 13 13.71 7.99 7.15
CA TYR A 13 13.63 9.44 7.36
C TYR A 13 12.98 9.85 8.70
N GLY A 14 12.60 8.90 9.55
CA GLY A 14 12.01 9.17 10.87
C GLY A 14 10.60 9.77 10.83
N CYS A 15 9.82 9.45 9.80
CA CYS A 15 8.45 9.92 9.56
C CYS A 15 7.45 8.76 9.37
N GLN A 16 7.48 7.78 10.27
CA GLN A 16 6.65 6.56 10.17
C GLN A 16 5.15 6.86 10.10
N GLU A 17 4.69 7.97 10.68
CA GLU A 17 3.30 8.43 10.64
C GLU A 17 2.79 8.65 9.21
N LEU A 18 3.68 8.98 8.26
CA LEU A 18 3.33 9.19 6.86
C LEU A 18 3.08 7.89 6.10
N CYS A 19 3.57 6.74 6.59
CA CYS A 19 3.37 5.45 5.93
C CYS A 19 1.88 5.13 5.74
N ARG A 20 1.04 5.53 6.71
CA ARG A 20 -0.41 5.40 6.61
C ARG A 20 -0.98 6.21 5.44
N CYS A 21 -0.55 7.46 5.28
CA CYS A 21 -1.01 8.34 4.21
C CYS A 21 -0.75 7.73 2.83
N PHE A 22 0.44 7.17 2.60
CA PHE A 22 0.76 6.49 1.34
C PHE A 22 -0.11 5.25 1.11
N CYS A 23 -0.31 4.45 2.15
CA CYS A 23 -1.15 3.26 2.06
C CYS A 23 -2.61 3.58 1.76
N ASP A 24 -3.16 4.64 2.34
CA ASP A 24 -4.53 5.08 2.08
C ASP A 24 -4.66 5.75 0.70
N SER A 25 -3.60 6.42 0.22
CA SER A 25 -3.55 7.00 -1.13
C SER A 25 -3.62 5.93 -2.23
N ASP A 26 -3.02 4.75 -2.02
CA ASP A 26 -3.11 3.64 -2.98
C ASP A 26 -4.57 3.23 -3.22
N ASP A 27 -5.37 3.07 -2.15
CA ASP A 27 -6.78 2.68 -2.28
C ASP A 27 -7.57 3.71 -3.08
N ILE A 28 -7.33 5.00 -2.86
CA ILE A 28 -7.97 6.09 -3.62
C ILE A 28 -7.53 6.08 -5.08
N SER A 29 -6.25 5.79 -5.34
CA SER A 29 -5.66 5.89 -6.68
C SER A 29 -6.02 4.71 -7.58
N TYR A 30 -6.12 3.51 -7.01
CA TYR A 30 -6.25 2.27 -7.79
C TYR A 30 -7.66 1.69 -7.79
N THR A 31 -8.49 1.99 -6.78
CA THR A 31 -9.87 1.52 -6.75
C THR A 31 -10.64 2.04 -7.96
N GLY A 32 -11.12 1.13 -8.80
CA GLY A 32 -11.91 1.49 -9.98
C GLY A 32 -11.13 2.21 -11.08
N LEU A 33 -9.79 2.17 -11.05
CA LEU A 33 -8.94 2.90 -12.02
C LEU A 33 -9.23 2.53 -13.48
N HIS A 34 -9.54 1.27 -13.77
CA HIS A 34 -9.94 0.82 -15.10
C HIS A 34 -10.77 -0.48 -15.04
N PRO A 35 -11.78 -0.69 -15.92
CA PRO A 35 -12.66 -1.87 -15.85
C PRO A 35 -11.98 -3.24 -15.97
N LYS A 36 -10.77 -3.27 -16.56
CA LYS A 36 -9.95 -4.49 -16.68
C LYS A 36 -8.87 -4.60 -15.60
N LEU A 37 -8.66 -3.57 -14.79
CA LEU A 37 -7.63 -3.55 -13.76
C LEU A 37 -8.29 -3.87 -12.42
N ILE A 38 -7.83 -4.92 -11.77
CA ILE A 38 -8.31 -5.36 -10.46
C ILE A 38 -7.28 -4.93 -9.43
N TRP A 39 -7.72 -4.09 -8.51
CA TRP A 39 -7.01 -3.68 -7.31
C TRP A 39 -7.42 -4.58 -6.14
N GLU A 40 -6.47 -5.23 -5.48
CA GLU A 40 -6.71 -6.05 -4.29
C GLU A 40 -5.69 -5.71 -3.19
N ARG A 41 -6.19 -5.54 -1.97
CA ARG A 41 -5.41 -5.30 -0.76
C ARG A 41 -6.22 -5.69 0.47
N SER A 42 -5.67 -6.54 1.34
CA SER A 42 -6.33 -6.97 2.58
C SER A 42 -5.50 -6.68 3.83
N MET A 43 -4.17 -6.65 3.71
CA MET A 43 -3.23 -6.38 4.79
C MET A 43 -2.39 -5.15 4.45
N THR A 44 -2.20 -4.27 5.42
CA THR A 44 -1.46 -3.02 5.22
C THR A 44 -0.72 -2.62 6.49
N LEU A 45 0.60 -2.45 6.39
CA LEU A 45 1.47 -2.00 7.49
C LEU A 45 1.03 -0.64 8.05
N GLY A 46 0.71 0.33 7.18
CA GLY A 46 0.18 1.63 7.58
C GLY A 46 -1.14 1.59 8.35
N ARG A 47 -1.82 0.43 8.39
CA ARG A 47 -3.05 0.17 9.17
C ARG A 47 -2.82 -0.75 10.37
N GLY A 48 -1.56 -1.05 10.70
CA GLY A 48 -1.19 -1.88 11.84
C GLY A 48 -1.20 -3.40 11.59
N ASN A 49 -1.23 -3.85 10.33
CA ASN A 49 -1.07 -5.28 10.01
C ASN A 49 0.41 -5.70 10.02
N ASP A 50 0.69 -6.99 9.83
CA ASP A 50 2.04 -7.57 9.77
C ASP A 50 2.75 -7.37 8.41
N ARG A 51 2.00 -7.07 7.34
CA ARG A 51 2.52 -6.86 5.99
C ARG A 51 1.62 -6.00 5.12
N CYS A 52 2.15 -5.56 3.98
CA CYS A 52 1.37 -5.01 2.86
C CYS A 52 1.23 -6.09 1.79
N ASP A 53 0.02 -6.34 1.32
CA ASP A 53 -0.29 -7.35 0.28
C ASP A 53 -0.83 -6.71 -1.01
N PHE A 54 -0.24 -5.60 -1.43
CA PHE A 54 -0.56 -4.92 -2.69
C PHE A 54 -0.62 -5.93 -3.83
N CYS A 55 -1.76 -6.00 -4.51
CA CYS A 55 -1.89 -6.80 -5.71
C CYS A 55 -2.67 -6.06 -6.79
N MET A 56 -2.08 -5.97 -7.99
CA MET A 56 -2.72 -5.44 -9.19
C MET A 56 -2.78 -6.55 -10.23
N LYS A 57 -3.97 -6.80 -10.77
CA LYS A 57 -4.20 -7.85 -11.78
C LYS A 57 -4.94 -7.27 -12.98
N VAL A 58 -4.80 -7.91 -14.13
CA VAL A 58 -5.60 -7.61 -15.33
C VAL A 58 -6.58 -8.75 -15.54
N ARG A 59 -7.84 -8.41 -15.86
CA ARG A 59 -8.89 -9.36 -16.23
C ARG A 59 -8.71 -9.89 -17.66
#